data_AF-A0A7J9W297-F1
#
_entry.id   AF-A0A7J9W297-F1
#
_cell.length_a   1.000
_cell.length_b   1.000
_cell.length_c   1.000
_cell.angle_alpha   90.00
_cell.angle_beta   90.00
_cell.angle_gamma   90.00
#
_symmetry.space_group_name_H-M   'P 1'
#
loop_
_entity.id
_entity.type
_entity.pdbx_description
1 polymer ?
#
loop_
_entity_poly.entity_id
_entity_poly.type
_entity_poly.pdbx_seq_one_letter_code
_entity_poly.pdbx_strand_id
1 'polypeptide(L)'
;MTEAATPQRILPTEIESLLSALMAHEPAAELRAGADRLEAAVTVEGDVPAAALEDLNTAIDLVRNDQPCAAASALLAARSALAPRA
;
A
#
# COMPACT_ATOMS: atom_id res chain seq x y z
N MET A 1 33.21 4.34 -3.03
CA MET A 1 32.10 3.91 -3.90
C MET A 1 30.85 4.49 -3.28
N THR A 2 30.28 5.53 -3.88
CA THR A 2 29.11 6.21 -3.33
C THR A 2 27.88 5.45 -3.83
N GLU A 3 27.30 4.59 -2.98
CA GLU A 3 25.96 4.04 -3.25
C GLU A 3 25.01 5.23 -3.38
N ALA A 4 24.49 5.42 -4.60
CA ALA A 4 23.40 6.33 -4.82
C ALA A 4 22.20 5.76 -4.06
N ALA A 5 21.90 6.33 -2.89
CA ALA A 5 20.64 6.09 -2.19
C ALA A 5 19.53 6.44 -3.18
N THR A 6 18.98 5.43 -3.83
CA THR A 6 17.80 5.59 -4.67
C THR A 6 16.73 6.12 -3.71
N PRO A 7 16.03 7.23 -4.00
CA PRO A 7 14.92 7.64 -3.16
C PRO A 7 13.95 6.45 -3.15
N GLN A 8 13.91 5.73 -2.02
CA GLN A 8 13.05 4.58 -1.85
C GLN A 8 11.64 5.14 -2.01
N ARG A 9 10.92 4.73 -3.06
CA ARG A 9 9.53 5.13 -3.24
C ARG A 9 8.76 4.50 -2.08
N ILE A 10 8.36 5.34 -1.13
CA ILE A 10 7.78 4.93 0.15
C ILE A 10 6.47 4.18 -0.11
N LEU A 11 5.64 4.68 -1.02
CA LEU A 11 4.33 4.09 -1.27
C LEU A 11 4.39 2.65 -1.83
N PRO A 12 5.15 2.33 -2.91
CA PRO A 12 5.33 0.94 -3.33
C PRO A 12 5.82 0.01 -2.21
N THR A 13 6.74 0.47 -1.35
CA THR A 13 7.24 -0.34 -0.24
C THR A 13 6.17 -0.64 0.80
N GLU A 14 5.37 0.36 1.20
CA GLU A 14 4.27 0.14 2.15
C GLU A 14 3.16 -0.74 1.57
N ILE A 15 2.87 -0.64 0.27
CA ILE A 15 1.91 -1.53 -0.42
C ILE A 15 2.37 -2.99 -0.33
N GLU A 16 3.63 -3.29 -0.66
CA GLU A 16 4.18 -4.65 -0.62
C GLU A 16 4.25 -5.19 0.83
N SER A 17 4.57 -4.32 1.79
CA SER A 17 4.62 -4.67 3.21
C SER A 17 3.23 -5.08 3.72
N LEU A 18 2.20 -4.29 3.43
CA LEU A 18 0.83 -4.60 3.84
C LEU A 18 0.27 -5.83 3.10
N LEU A 19 0.55 -5.97 1.80
CA LEU A 19 0.20 -7.19 1.05
C LEU A 19 0.81 -8.45 1.67
N SER A 20 2.10 -8.38 2.04
CA SER A 20 2.79 -9.50 2.68
C SER A 20 2.15 -9.87 4.02
N ALA A 21 1.83 -8.87 4.84
CA ALA A 21 1.15 -9.09 6.13
C ALA A 21 -0.25 -9.71 5.96
N LEU A 22 -1.02 -9.27 4.95
CA LEU A 22 -2.32 -9.84 4.62
C LEU A 22 -2.21 -11.30 4.18
N MET A 23 -1.23 -11.64 3.33
CA MET A 23 -1.00 -13.01 2.86
C MET A 23 -0.48 -13.93 3.96
N ALA A 24 0.32 -13.40 4.90
CA ALA A 24 0.80 -14.13 6.06
C ALA A 24 -0.27 -14.32 7.15
N HIS A 25 -1.47 -13.75 6.97
CA HIS A 25 -2.54 -13.73 7.96
C HIS A 25 -2.06 -13.16 9.31
N GLU A 26 -1.30 -12.07 9.25
CA GLU A 26 -0.83 -11.37 10.45
C GLU A 26 -2.01 -10.90 11.32
N PRO A 27 -1.78 -10.69 12.64
CA PRO A 27 -2.80 -10.20 13.55
C PRO A 27 -3.40 -8.86 13.10
N ALA A 28 -4.67 -8.62 13.42
CA ALA A 28 -5.39 -7.40 13.05
C ALA A 28 -4.68 -6.10 13.49
N ALA A 29 -3.95 -6.13 14.60
CA ALA A 29 -3.16 -5.00 15.07
C ALA A 29 -2.01 -4.63 14.10
N GLU A 30 -1.31 -5.63 13.57
CA GLU A 30 -0.23 -5.43 12.59
C GLU A 30 -0.77 -4.96 11.25
N LEU A 31 -1.92 -5.50 10.81
CA LEU A 31 -2.59 -5.04 9.60
C LEU A 31 -3.01 -3.57 9.70
N ARG A 32 -3.57 -3.16 10.84
CA ARG A 32 -3.93 -1.76 11.12
C ARG A 32 -2.70 -0.85 11.10
N ALA A 33 -1.62 -1.25 11.75
CA ALA A 33 -0.37 -0.50 11.72
C ALA A 33 0.21 -0.38 10.30
N GLY A 34 0.06 -1.40 9.46
CA GLY A 34 0.42 -1.33 8.04
C GLY A 34 -0.48 -0.39 7.24
N ALA A 35 -1.79 -0.38 7.50
CA ALA A 35 -2.72 0.55 6.87
C ALA A 35 -2.44 2.02 7.25
N ASP A 36 -2.09 2.29 8.50
CA ASP A 36 -1.75 3.65 8.95
C ASP A 36 -0.43 4.15 8.31
N ARG A 37 0.56 3.26 8.15
CA ARG A 37 1.80 3.58 7.40
C ARG A 37 1.51 3.85 5.93
N LEU A 38 0.61 3.07 5.32
CA LEU A 38 0.20 3.27 3.94
C LEU A 38 -0.51 4.62 3.74
N GLU A 39 -1.42 4.98 4.65
CA GLU A 39 -2.12 6.28 4.64
C GLU A 39 -1.12 7.46 4.75
N ALA A 40 -0.11 7.32 5.61
CA ALA A 40 0.96 8.29 5.72
C ALA A 40 1.79 8.38 4.43
N ALA A 41 2.13 7.25 3.81
CA ALA A 41 2.86 7.21 2.55
C ALA A 41 2.10 7.89 1.41
N VAL A 42 0.79 7.63 1.29
CA VAL A 42 -0.10 8.30 0.33
C VAL A 42 -0.10 9.82 0.52
N THR A 43 -0.14 10.28 1.76
CA THR A 43 -0.15 11.71 2.08
C THR A 43 1.16 12.41 1.72
N VAL A 44 2.29 11.70 1.84
CA VAL A 44 3.62 12.22 1.52
C VAL A 44 3.91 12.18 0.02
N GLU A 45 3.41 11.16 -0.68
CA GLU A 45 3.62 10.98 -2.12
C GLU A 45 2.63 11.87 -2.91
N GLY A 46 3.07 13.06 -3.30
CA GLY A 46 2.20 14.07 -3.91
C GLY A 46 1.78 13.82 -5.37
N ASP A 47 2.25 12.74 -6.00
CA ASP A 47 1.98 12.41 -7.42
C ASP A 47 1.46 10.98 -7.59
N VAL A 48 0.44 10.62 -6.80
CA VAL A 48 -0.26 9.34 -6.90
C VAL A 48 -1.39 9.45 -7.93
N PRO A 49 -1.46 8.59 -8.95
CA PRO A 49 -2.57 8.57 -9.90
C PRO A 49 -3.92 8.40 -9.20
N ALA A 50 -4.95 9.15 -9.63
CA ALA A 50 -6.26 9.14 -8.97
C ALA A 50 -6.87 7.73 -8.83
N ALA A 51 -6.71 6.88 -9.84
CA ALA A 51 -7.16 5.48 -9.79
C ALA A 51 -6.43 4.68 -8.71
N ALA A 52 -5.11 4.86 -8.57
CA ALA A 52 -4.34 4.20 -7.52
C ALA A 52 -4.75 4.75 -6.13
N LEU A 53 -4.98 6.05 -6.01
CA LEU A 53 -5.40 6.68 -4.76
C LEU A 53 -6.76 6.14 -4.27
N GLU A 54 -7.72 5.97 -5.16
CA GLU A 54 -9.04 5.39 -4.85
C GLU A 54 -8.91 3.95 -4.33
N ASP A 55 -8.14 3.12 -5.02
CA ASP A 55 -7.88 1.73 -4.61
C ASP A 55 -7.13 1.65 -3.27
N LEU A 56 -6.18 2.57 -3.01
CA LEU A 56 -5.42 2.62 -1.75
C LEU A 56 -6.31 3.01 -0.57
N ASN A 57 -7.14 4.04 -0.71
CA ASN A 57 -8.09 4.42 0.32
C ASN A 57 -9.10 3.30 0.60
N THR A 58 -9.58 2.64 -0.46
CA THR A 58 -10.45 1.47 -0.35
C THR A 58 -9.76 0.34 0.42
N ALA A 59 -8.50 0.04 0.12
CA ALA A 59 -7.74 -0.98 0.83
C ALA A 59 -7.58 -0.66 2.32
N ILE A 60 -7.25 0.59 2.67
CA ILE A 60 -7.11 1.05 4.06
C ILE A 60 -8.42 0.85 4.82
N ASP A 61 -9.55 1.26 4.24
CA ASP A 61 -10.87 1.08 4.86
C ASP A 61 -11.23 -0.39 5.02
N LEU A 62 -10.93 -1.23 4.04
CA LEU A 62 -11.18 -2.68 4.12
C LEU A 62 -10.34 -3.35 5.21
N VAL A 63 -9.08 -2.94 5.42
CA VAL A 63 -8.27 -3.41 6.55
C VAL A 63 -8.90 -2.97 7.88
N ARG A 64 -9.33 -1.72 7.99
CA ARG A 64 -9.98 -1.18 9.21
C ARG A 64 -11.29 -1.91 9.55
N ASN A 65 -11.96 -2.47 8.55
CA ASN A 65 -13.20 -3.26 8.68
C ASN A 65 -12.98 -4.78 8.76
N ASP A 66 -11.75 -5.26 8.98
CA ASP A 66 -11.39 -6.69 9.05
C ASP A 66 -11.80 -7.49 7.78
N GLN A 67 -11.59 -6.89 6.59
CA GLN A 67 -11.86 -7.51 5.28
C GLN A 67 -10.56 -7.78 4.49
N PRO A 68 -9.68 -8.66 4.96
CA PRO A 68 -8.31 -8.79 4.44
C PRO A 68 -8.23 -9.27 2.99
N CYS A 69 -9.13 -10.15 2.54
CA CYS A 69 -9.12 -10.63 1.14
C CYS A 69 -9.53 -9.52 0.15
N ALA A 70 -10.50 -8.68 0.53
CA ALA A 70 -10.91 -7.54 -0.28
C ALA A 70 -9.81 -6.46 -0.28
N ALA A 71 -9.19 -6.21 0.88
CA ALA A 71 -8.06 -5.30 1.00
C ALA A 71 -6.88 -5.70 0.11
N ALA A 72 -6.51 -6.99 0.10
CA ALA A 72 -5.45 -7.50 -0.76
C ALA A 72 -5.77 -7.29 -2.25
N SER A 73 -7.03 -7.48 -2.66
CA SER A 73 -7.47 -7.26 -4.03
C SER A 73 -7.34 -5.79 -4.45
N ALA A 74 -7.73 -4.86 -3.57
CA ALA A 74 -7.60 -3.43 -3.80
C ALA A 74 -6.13 -2.99 -3.86
N LEU A 75 -5.26 -3.51 -2.97
CA LEU A 75 -3.82 -3.23 -3.01
C LEU A 75 -3.15 -3.71 -4.31
N LEU A 76 -3.56 -4.87 -4.83
CA LEU A 76 -3.09 -5.37 -6.12
C LEU A 76 -3.53 -4.46 -7.29
N ALA A 77 -4.76 -3.94 -7.25
CA ALA A 77 -5.26 -2.98 -8.23
C ALA A 77 -4.48 -1.65 -8.19
N ALA A 78 -4.31 -1.09 -6.99
CA ALA A 78 -3.50 0.11 -6.77
C ALA A 78 -2.06 -0.05 -7.29
N ARG A 79 -1.42 -1.18 -6.97
CA ARG A 79 -0.08 -1.53 -7.45
C ARG A 79 -0.01 -1.57 -8.98
N SER A 80 -1.01 -2.15 -9.62
CA SER A 80 -1.10 -2.19 -11.08
C SER A 80 -1.28 -0.80 -11.70
N ALA A 81 -2.00 0.10 -11.02
CA ALA A 81 -2.19 1.49 -11.47
C ALA A 81 -0.93 2.35 -11.27
N LEU A 82 -0.07 2.00 -10.31
CA LEU A 82 1.23 2.63 -10.06
C LEU A 82 2.36 2.12 -10.97
N ALA A 83 2.19 0.94 -11.58
CA ALA A 83 3.17 0.40 -12.50
C ALA A 83 3.27 1.30 -13.75
N PRO A 84 4.49 1.69 -14.19
CA PRO A 84 4.65 2.42 -15.43
C PRO A 84 4.05 1.59 -16.58
N ARG A 85 3.10 2.18 -17.31
CA ARG A 85 2.59 1.58 -18.55
C ARG A 85 3.79 1.41 -19.49
N ALA A 86 4.15 0.16 -19.78
CA ALA A 86 5.15 -0.18 -20.78
C ALA A 86 4.72 0.28 -22.18
#